data_AF-A0A1V1UEA5-F1
#
_entry.id   AF-A0A1V1UEA5-F1
#
_cell.length_a   1.000
_cell.length_b   1.000
_cell.length_c   1.000
_cell.angle_alpha   90.00
_cell.angle_beta   90.00
_cell.angle_gamma   90.00
#
_symmetry.space_group_name_H-M   'P 1'
#
loop_
_entity.id
_entity.type
_entity.pdbx_description
1 polymer ?
#
loop_
_entity_poly.entity_id
_entity_poly.type
_entity_poly.pdbx_seq_one_letter_code
_entity_poly.pdbx_strand_id
1 'polypeptide(L)' 'MEQTLASKTALVTAAAHGNGRAGAPAMAARGAQVIAEMVCYLAGDMSEFPTGQALAIDRGWSN' A
#
# COMPACT_ATOMS: atom_id res chain seq x y z
N MET A 1 6.10 -19.36 -9.15
CA MET A 1 6.52 -18.03 -8.67
C MET A 1 6.86 -18.17 -7.20
N GLU A 2 8.06 -17.74 -6.80
CA GLU A 2 8.56 -17.90 -5.43
C GLU A 2 7.90 -16.85 -4.52
N GLN A 3 7.19 -17.31 -3.49
CA GLN A 3 6.38 -16.47 -2.59
C GLN A 3 7.24 -15.78 -1.51
N THR A 4 8.27 -15.07 -1.96
CA THR A 4 9.25 -14.36 -1.13
C THR A 4 8.67 -13.32 -0.17
N LEU A 5 7.42 -12.87 -0.37
CA LEU A 5 6.74 -11.87 0.45
C LEU A 5 5.49 -12.40 1.17
N ALA A 6 5.27 -13.72 1.22
CA ALA A 6 4.04 -14.36 1.73
C ALA A 6 3.55 -13.87 3.11
N SER A 7 4.46 -13.51 4.01
CA SER A 7 4.14 -13.05 5.38
C SER A 7 4.32 -11.54 5.58
N LYS A 8 4.33 -10.77 4.49
CA LYS A 8 4.59 -9.32 4.53
C LYS A 8 3.38 -8.54 4.04
N THR A 9 2.94 -7.59 4.85
CA THR A 9 2.08 -6.48 4.42
C THR A 9 2.95 -5.38 3.82
N ALA A 10 2.59 -4.90 2.63
CA ALA A 10 3.28 -3.83 1.92
C ALA A 10 2.35 -2.62 1.76
N LEU A 11 2.80 -1.47 2.27
CA LEU A 11 2.25 -0.17 1.91
C LEU A 11 3.04 0.36 0.72
N VAL A 12 2.38 0.65 -0.40
CA VAL A 12 3.05 1.11 -1.62
C VAL A 12 2.56 2.51 -1.92
N THR A 13 3.28 3.59 -1.66
CA THR A 13 2.77 4.94 -2.01
C THR A 13 2.72 5.17 -3.52
N ALA A 14 1.96 6.17 -3.98
CA ALA A 14 1.87 6.55 -5.40
C ALA A 14 1.39 5.43 -6.36
N ALA A 15 0.55 4.48 -5.91
CA ALA A 15 0.14 3.35 -6.77
C ALA A 15 -0.79 3.71 -7.95
N ALA A 16 -1.23 4.97 -8.06
CA ALA A 16 -1.97 5.44 -9.22
C ALA A 16 -1.10 5.52 -10.50
N HIS A 17 0.21 5.81 -10.37
CA HIS A 17 1.09 6.06 -11.53
C HIS A 17 2.52 5.54 -11.34
N GLY A 18 3.26 5.43 -12.44
CA GLY A 18 4.70 5.12 -12.43
C GLY A 18 5.05 3.84 -11.67
N ASN A 19 6.11 3.91 -10.86
CA ASN A 19 6.66 2.75 -10.15
C ASN A 19 5.70 2.17 -9.11
N GLY A 20 4.83 2.97 -8.49
CA GLY A 20 3.83 2.46 -7.55
C GLY A 20 2.80 1.57 -8.24
N ARG A 21 2.33 1.99 -9.43
CA ARG A 21 1.36 1.24 -10.25
C ARG A 21 1.91 -0.10 -10.73
N ALA A 22 3.21 -0.15 -11.06
CA ALA A 22 3.89 -1.39 -11.44
C ALA A 22 4.29 -2.25 -10.23
N GLY A 23 4.71 -1.61 -9.13
CA GLY A 23 5.27 -2.26 -7.95
C GLY A 23 4.21 -2.94 -7.07
N ALA A 24 3.02 -2.35 -6.92
CA ALA A 24 1.92 -2.93 -6.14
C ALA A 24 1.52 -4.34 -6.62
N PRO A 25 1.18 -4.58 -7.90
CA PRO A 25 0.86 -5.92 -8.38
C PRO A 25 2.05 -6.87 -8.33
N ALA A 26 3.28 -6.39 -8.53
CA ALA A 26 4.48 -7.23 -8.42
C ALA A 26 4.73 -7.72 -6.99
N MET A 27 4.46 -6.89 -5.98
CA MET A 27 4.53 -7.28 -4.56
C MET A 27 3.45 -8.30 -4.22
N ALA A 28 2.21 -8.07 -4.69
CA ALA A 28 1.10 -9.01 -4.51
C ALA A 28 1.38 -10.37 -5.17
N ALA A 29 1.94 -10.38 -6.38
CA ALA A 29 2.33 -11.59 -7.10
C ALA A 29 3.41 -12.42 -6.37
N ARG A 30 4.17 -11.80 -5.46
CA ARG A 30 5.16 -12.47 -4.60
C ARG A 30 4.60 -12.86 -3.23
N GLY A 31 3.29 -12.69 -3.02
CA GLY A 31 2.56 -13.10 -1.83
C GLY A 31 2.36 -12.01 -0.78
N ALA A 32 2.71 -10.76 -1.05
CA ALA A 32 2.48 -9.68 -0.09
C ALA A 32 0.99 -9.33 0.01
N GLN A 33 0.52 -8.99 1.21
CA GLN A 33 -0.77 -8.31 1.38
C GLN A 33 -0.56 -6.81 1.11
N VAL A 34 -1.04 -6.33 -0.03
CA VAL A 34 -0.82 -4.93 -0.46
C VAL A 34 -1.99 -4.06 -0.06
N ILE A 35 -1.73 -2.99 0.70
CA ILE A 35 -2.74 -1.99 1.07
C ILE A 35 -2.72 -0.89 0.01
N ALA A 36 -3.49 -1.06 -1.07
CA ALA A 36 -3.47 -0.19 -2.25
C ALA A 36 -4.54 0.94 -2.24
N GLU A 37 -5.68 0.79 -1.55
CA GLU A 37 -6.78 1.78 -1.60
C GLU A 37 -6.42 3.10 -0.92
N MET A 38 -5.95 3.04 0.34
CA MET A 38 -5.45 4.20 1.10
C MET A 38 -4.32 4.92 0.34
N VAL A 39 -3.51 4.16 -0.38
CA VAL A 39 -2.44 4.66 -1.23
C VAL A 39 -2.97 5.40 -2.44
N CYS A 40 -3.92 4.83 -3.18
CA CYS A 40 -4.48 5.44 -4.37
C CYS A 40 -5.21 6.73 -4.01
N TYR A 41 -5.88 6.73 -2.85
CA TYR A 41 -6.50 7.91 -2.27
C TYR A 41 -5.49 9.01 -1.95
N LEU A 42 -4.39 8.71 -1.23
CA LEU A 42 -3.36 9.69 -0.90
C LEU A 42 -2.49 10.12 -2.09
N ALA A 43 -2.47 9.34 -3.18
CA ALA A 43 -1.70 9.62 -4.38
C ALA A 43 -2.50 10.32 -5.49
N GLY A 44 -3.81 10.44 -5.35
CA GLY A 44 -4.70 11.10 -6.31
C GLY A 44 -5.10 12.51 -5.86
N ASP A 45 -5.82 13.22 -6.73
CA ASP A 45 -6.30 14.59 -6.46
C ASP A 45 -7.15 14.66 -5.19
N MET A 46 -7.82 13.56 -4.84
CA MET A 46 -8.58 13.42 -3.59
C MET A 46 -7.73 13.58 -2.31
N SER A 47 -6.39 13.55 -2.41
CA SER A 47 -5.47 13.87 -1.31
C SER A 47 -5.50 15.34 -0.89
N GLU A 48 -6.14 16.22 -1.68
CA GLU A 48 -6.32 17.64 -1.33
C GLU A 48 -7.35 17.87 -0.22
N PHE A 49 -8.29 16.95 -0.03
CA PHE A 49 -9.36 17.06 0.96
C PHE A 49 -8.95 16.69 2.40
N PRO A 50 -8.10 15.67 2.66
CA PRO A 50 -7.63 15.36 4.00
C PRO A 50 -6.45 16.24 4.43
N THR A 51 -6.55 16.88 5.59
CA THR A 51 -5.39 17.49 6.27
C THR A 51 -4.81 16.49 7.28
N GLY A 52 -3.55 16.12 7.07
CA GLY A 52 -2.67 15.42 8.03
C GLY A 52 -3.33 14.37 8.92
N GLN A 53 -3.52 13.15 8.41
CA GLN A 53 -3.91 11.98 9.21
C GLN A 53 -2.76 10.98 9.34
N ALA A 54 -2.42 10.61 10.57
CA ALA A 54 -1.53 9.49 10.84
C ALA A 54 -2.32 8.18 10.74
N LEU A 55 -1.97 7.33 9.78
CA LEU A 55 -2.53 5.98 9.69
C LEU A 55 -1.62 5.00 10.42
N ALA A 56 -2.10 4.44 11.54
CA ALA A 56 -1.42 3.34 12.21
C ALA A 56 -1.50 2.08 11.34
N ILE A 57 -0.36 1.62 10.81
CA ILE A 57 -0.24 0.36 10.09
C ILE A 57 0.61 -0.60 10.93
N ASP A 58 -0.01 -1.20 11.95
CA ASP A 58 0.72 -1.99 12.94
C ASP A 58 0.68 -3.52 12.72
N ARG A 59 0.11 -4.03 11.62
CA ARG A 59 -0.11 -5.48 11.43
C ARG A 59 -0.86 -6.19 12.59
N GLY A 60 -1.48 -5.42 13.49
CA GLY A 60 -2.16 -5.89 14.71
C GLY A 60 -1.57 -5.30 15.98
N TRP A 61 -1.95 -4.05 16.34
CA TRP A 61 -1.77 -3.53 17.70
C TRP A 61 -2.98 -3.98 18.52
N SER A 62 -2.77 -4.89 19.46
CA SER A 62 -3.69 -5.17 20.56
C SER A 62 -3.27 -4.36 21.78
N ASN A 63 -4.17 -3.52 22.28
CA ASN A 63 -4.34 -3.24 23.70
C ASN A 63 -5.80 -3.49 24.05
#